data_AF-A0A932U7W9-F1
#
_entry.id   AF-A0A932U7W9-F1
#
_cell.length_a   1.000
_cell.length_b   1.000
_cell.length_c   1.000
_cell.angle_alpha   90.00
_cell.angle_beta   90.00
_cell.angle_gamma   90.00
#
_symmetry.space_group_name_H-M   'P 1'
#
loop_
_entity.id
_entity.type
_entity.pdbx_description
1 polymer ?
#
loop_
_entity_poly.entity_id
_entity_poly.type
_entity_poly.pdbx_seq_one_letter_code
_entity_poly.pdbx_strand_id
1 'polypeptide(L)'
;PGDVYNIGSGHSVRIGDILSDLVRLSRVEIEIRPDSARMRPADTPDIVCDAGKLQALTNWQPEIELTQTLTNVLEYWRERVASDLRARE
;
A
#
# COMPACT_ATOMS: atom_id res chain seq x y z
N PRO A 1 0.64 5.36 -31.88
CA PRO A 1 -0.18 4.19 -31.50
C PRO A 1 -0.18 4.03 -29.97
N GLY A 2 -1.27 3.53 -29.38
CA GLY A 2 -1.34 3.18 -27.96
C GLY A 2 -0.91 1.73 -27.72
N ASP A 3 -0.41 1.44 -26.53
CA ASP A 3 0.03 0.11 -26.11
C ASP A 3 -0.14 -0.04 -24.58
N VAL A 4 -0.07 -1.27 -24.04
CA VAL A 4 -0.24 -1.58 -22.62
C VAL A 4 1.11 -1.69 -21.92
N TYR A 5 1.23 -1.09 -20.73
CA TYR A 5 2.42 -1.10 -19.89
C TYR A 5 2.03 -1.37 -18.44
N ASN A 6 2.68 -2.36 -17.83
CA ASN A 6 2.58 -2.57 -16.39
C ASN A 6 3.39 -1.51 -15.65
N ILE A 7 2.88 -1.07 -14.50
CA ILE A 7 3.55 -0.11 -13.62
C ILE A 7 3.46 -0.65 -12.20
N GLY A 8 4.61 -0.83 -11.56
CA GLY A 8 4.70 -1.40 -10.22
C GLY A 8 6.14 -1.59 -9.78
N SER A 9 6.33 -2.00 -8.53
CA SER A 9 7.64 -2.04 -7.87
C SER A 9 8.56 -3.17 -8.34
N GLY A 10 8.05 -4.18 -9.05
CA GLY A 10 8.80 -5.41 -9.33
C GLY A 10 8.90 -6.38 -8.14
N HIS A 11 8.32 -6.04 -6.99
CA HIS A 11 8.43 -6.81 -5.75
C HIS A 11 7.04 -7.04 -5.16
N SER A 12 6.72 -8.28 -4.79
CA SER A 12 5.54 -8.58 -3.99
C SER A 12 5.86 -8.48 -2.50
N VAL A 13 4.84 -8.19 -1.70
CA VAL A 13 4.92 -8.07 -0.25
C VAL A 13 3.72 -8.79 0.35
N ARG A 14 3.94 -9.54 1.44
CA ARG A 14 2.84 -10.21 2.12
C ARG A 14 1.92 -9.17 2.76
N ILE A 15 0.62 -9.35 2.61
CA ILE A 15 -0.37 -8.44 3.21
C ILE A 15 -0.26 -8.35 4.74
N GLY A 16 0.17 -9.44 5.39
CA GLY A 16 0.43 -9.47 6.83
C GLY A 16 1.60 -8.60 7.26
N ASP A 17 2.63 -8.45 6.41
CA ASP A 17 3.79 -7.60 6.70
C ASP A 17 3.39 -6.13 6.60
N ILE A 18 2.58 -5.77 5.59
CA ILE A 18 1.98 -4.42 5.45
C ILE A 18 1.15 -4.06 6.68
N LEU A 19 0.29 -4.97 7.14
CA LEU A 19 -0.52 -4.77 8.35
C LEU A 19 0.37 -4.58 9.58
N SER A 20 1.39 -5.44 9.74
CA SER A 20 2.32 -5.37 10.87
C SER A 20 3.09 -4.05 10.89
N ASP A 21 3.51 -3.55 9.73
CA ASP A 21 4.18 -2.25 9.60
C ASP A 21 3.25 -1.09 9.99
N LEU A 22 2.00 -1.09 9.54
CA LEU A 22 1.02 -0.07 9.90
C LEU A 22 0.69 -0.07 11.40
N VAL A 23 0.56 -1.26 12.01
CA VAL A 23 0.37 -1.40 13.45
C VAL A 23 1.58 -0.87 14.21
N ARG A 24 2.80 -1.20 13.77
CA ARG A 24 4.04 -0.68 14.38
C ARG A 24 4.15 0.85 14.30
N LEU A 25 3.65 1.45 13.21
CA LEU A 25 3.61 2.92 13.03
C LEU A 25 2.48 3.61 13.82
N SER A 26 1.58 2.84 14.44
CA SER A 26 0.43 3.38 15.19
C SER A 26 0.83 3.83 16.60
N ARG A 27 0.09 4.80 17.14
CA ARG A 27 0.37 5.42 18.46
C ARG A 27 -0.35 4.72 19.62
N VAL A 28 -1.07 3.64 19.33
CA VAL A 28 -1.89 2.90 20.28
C VAL A 28 -1.75 1.41 19.99
N GLU A 29 -2.05 0.58 20.98
CA GLU A 29 -2.12 -0.86 20.81
C GLU A 29 -3.33 -1.23 19.92
N ILE A 30 -3.11 -2.11 18.96
CA ILE A 30 -4.13 -2.57 18.01
C ILE A 30 -4.13 -4.09 18.00
N GLU A 31 -5.26 -4.69 18.36
CA GLU A 31 -5.46 -6.13 18.28
C GLU A 31 -5.85 -6.54 16.85
N ILE A 32 -5.15 -7.53 16.30
CA ILE A 32 -5.44 -8.08 14.96
C ILE A 32 -6.39 -9.27 15.10
N ARG A 33 -7.56 -9.20 14.44
CA ARG A 33 -8.55 -10.28 14.40
C ARG A 33 -8.91 -10.64 12.96
N PRO A 34 -8.81 -11.92 12.55
CA PRO A 34 -9.30 -12.38 11.25
C PRO A 34 -10.82 -12.20 11.15
N ASP A 35 -11.30 -11.77 9.97
CA ASP A 35 -12.72 -11.64 9.65
C ASP A 35 -13.03 -12.46 8.40
N SER A 36 -13.72 -13.59 8.57
CA SER A 36 -14.06 -14.49 7.47
C SER A 36 -14.90 -13.83 6.39
N ALA A 37 -15.68 -12.79 6.71
CA ALA A 37 -16.49 -12.06 5.72
C ALA A 37 -15.63 -11.21 4.78
N ARG A 38 -14.37 -10.92 5.14
CA ARG A 38 -13.41 -10.18 4.30
C ARG A 38 -12.47 -11.09 3.52
N MET A 39 -12.47 -12.40 3.81
CA MET A 39 -11.63 -13.37 3.12
C MET A 39 -12.24 -13.71 1.77
N ARG A 40 -11.43 -13.63 0.70
CA ARG A 40 -11.89 -14.00 -0.64
C ARG A 40 -11.93 -15.53 -0.76
N PRO A 41 -12.99 -16.12 -1.36
CA PRO A 41 -13.06 -17.56 -1.61
C PRO A 41 -11.95 -18.10 -2.50
N ALA A 42 -11.41 -17.25 -3.38
CA ALA A 42 -10.24 -17.52 -4.20
C ALA A 42 -9.35 -16.27 -4.19
N ASP A 43 -8.05 -16.47 -3.96
CA ASP A 43 -7.06 -15.39 -4.02
C ASP A 43 -5.83 -15.89 -4.77
N THR A 44 -5.22 -15.02 -5.57
CA THR A 44 -3.93 -15.33 -6.19
C THR A 44 -2.85 -15.15 -5.12
N PRO A 45 -2.09 -16.21 -4.78
CA PRO A 45 -1.21 -16.19 -3.61
C PRO A 45 -0.04 -15.21 -3.73
N ASP A 46 0.38 -14.92 -4.97
CA ASP A 46 1.47 -13.99 -5.25
C ASP A 46 1.23 -13.27 -6.58
N ILE A 47 1.38 -11.95 -6.59
CA ILE A 47 1.26 -11.10 -7.76
C ILE A 47 2.47 -10.17 -7.80
N VAL A 48 3.31 -10.34 -8.82
CA VAL A 48 4.52 -9.54 -9.04
C VAL A 48 4.40 -8.82 -10.37
N CYS A 49 4.66 -7.51 -10.37
CA CYS A 49 4.60 -6.68 -11.56
C CYS A 49 5.91 -6.79 -12.36
N ASP A 50 5.85 -7.23 -13.62
CA ASP A 50 6.95 -7.03 -14.57
C ASP A 50 6.77 -5.69 -15.31
N ALA A 51 7.56 -4.69 -14.94
CA ALA A 51 7.58 -3.36 -15.54
C ALA A 51 8.67 -3.20 -16.63
N GLY A 52 9.30 -4.29 -17.08
CA GLY A 52 10.44 -4.26 -18.00
C GLY A 52 10.16 -3.51 -19.31
N LYS A 53 8.95 -3.64 -19.86
CA LYS A 53 8.54 -2.90 -21.06
C LYS A 53 8.54 -1.37 -20.86
N LEU A 54 8.09 -0.90 -19.70
CA LEU A 54 8.09 0.52 -19.37
C LEU A 54 9.52 1.01 -19.12
N GLN A 55 10.27 0.26 -18.30
CA GLN A 55 11.67 0.55 -17.97
C GLN A 55 12.53 0.73 -19.24
N ALA A 56 12.41 -0.19 -20.21
CA ALA A 56 13.18 -0.13 -21.45
C ALA A 56 12.86 1.10 -22.31
N LEU A 57 11.64 1.63 -22.22
CA LEU A 57 11.20 2.77 -23.02
C LEU A 57 11.52 4.12 -22.36
N THR A 58 11.48 4.20 -21.03
CA THR A 58 11.48 5.48 -20.32
C THR A 58 12.55 5.60 -19.24
N ASN A 59 13.29 4.52 -18.93
CA ASN A 59 14.12 4.38 -17.73
C ASN A 59 13.34 4.58 -16.41
N TRP A 60 12.01 4.49 -16.44
CA TRP A 60 11.19 4.63 -15.24
C TRP A 60 11.50 3.54 -14.24
N GLN A 61 11.62 3.89 -12.97
CA GLN A 61 11.79 2.95 -11.86
C GLN A 61 11.06 3.48 -10.61
N PRO A 62 10.58 2.61 -9.72
CA PRO A 62 10.06 3.02 -8.42
C PRO A 62 11.20 3.67 -7.59
N GLU A 63 10.94 4.85 -7.05
CA GLU A 63 11.92 5.59 -6.21
C GLU A 63 11.52 5.66 -4.74
N ILE A 64 10.26 5.35 -4.42
CA ILE A 64 9.70 5.47 -3.09
C ILE A 64 9.54 4.07 -2.49
N GLU A 65 10.23 3.83 -1.39
CA GLU A 65 10.11 2.61 -0.60
C GLU A 65 8.69 2.42 -0.05
N LEU A 66 8.25 1.16 0.11
CA LEU A 66 6.92 0.87 0.64
C LEU A 66 6.74 1.44 2.05
N THR A 67 7.75 1.34 2.92
CA THR A 67 7.71 1.87 4.29
C THR A 67 7.49 3.38 4.33
N GLN A 68 8.12 4.13 3.42
CA GLN A 68 7.87 5.57 3.25
C GLN A 68 6.43 5.82 2.81
N THR A 69 5.92 5.03 1.86
CA THR A 69 4.54 5.14 1.40
C THR A 69 3.53 4.90 2.53
N LEU A 70 3.72 3.85 3.34
CA LEU A 70 2.86 3.56 4.48
C LEU A 70 2.87 4.68 5.52
N THR A 71 4.04 5.26 5.79
CA THR A 71 4.18 6.41 6.69
C THR A 71 3.44 7.63 6.15
N ASN A 72 3.63 7.96 4.88
CA ASN A 72 2.97 9.10 4.22
C ASN A 72 1.44 8.97 4.24
N VAL A 73 0.92 7.78 3.92
CA VAL A 73 -0.52 7.50 3.95
C VAL A 73 -1.07 7.68 5.37
N LEU A 74 -0.35 7.17 6.37
CA LEU A 74 -0.80 7.27 7.76
C LEU A 74 -0.80 8.72 8.27
N GLU A 75 0.21 9.51 7.96
CA GLU A 75 0.25 10.93 8.31
C GLU A 75 -0.83 11.74 7.59
N TYR A 76 -1.04 11.49 6.29
CA TYR A 76 -2.15 12.10 5.55
C TYR A 76 -3.50 11.88 6.26
N TRP A 77 -3.78 10.64 6.71
CA TRP A 77 -5.03 10.34 7.40
C TRP A 77 -5.12 10.98 8.79
N ARG A 78 -4.01 11.08 9.53
CA ARG A 78 -3.97 11.79 10.82
C ARG A 78 -4.35 13.26 10.65
N GLU A 79 -3.77 13.92 9.65
CA GLU A 79 -4.08 15.32 9.33
C GLU A 79 -5.53 15.49 8.86
N ARG A 80 -5.98 14.63 7.95
CA ARG A 80 -7.35 14.65 7.39
C ARG A 80 -8.40 14.53 8.50
N VAL A 81 -8.26 13.54 9.38
CA VAL A 81 -9.21 13.29 10.48
C VAL A 81 -9.17 14.42 11.51
N ALA A 82 -7.99 14.93 11.85
CA ALA A 82 -7.87 16.06 12.77
C ALA A 82 -8.54 17.33 12.21
N SER A 83 -8.40 17.59 10.90
CA SER A 83 -9.08 18.68 10.22
C SER A 83 -10.61 18.53 10.27
N ASP A 84 -11.11 17.34 9.95
CA ASP A 84 -12.55 17.04 9.96
C ASP A 84 -13.17 17.17 11.37
N LEU A 85 -12.42 16.86 12.43
CA LEU A 85 -12.87 17.04 13.80
C LEU A 85 -12.97 18.53 14.16
N ARG A 86 -11.96 19.34 13.85
CA ARG A 86 -11.98 20.79 14.10
C ARG A 86 -13.07 21.52 13.33
N ALA A 87 -13.43 21.05 12.13
CA ALA A 87 -14.49 21.65 11.32
C ALA A 87 -15.91 21.35 11.84
N ARG A 88 -16.06 20.42 12.79
CA ARG A 88 -17.33 20.05 13.42
C ARG A 88 -17.57 20.76 14.75
N GLU A 89 -16.54 21.43 15.29
CA GLU A 89 -16.59 22.28 16.48
C GLU A 89 -16.98 23.71 16.11
#